data_AF-A0A963PWE7-F1
#
_entry.id   AF-A0A963PWE7-F1
#
_cell.length_a   1.000
_cell.length_b   1.000
_cell.length_c   1.000
_cell.angle_alpha   90.00
_cell.angle_beta   90.00
_cell.angle_gamma   90.00
#
_symmetry.space_group_name_H-M   'P 1'
#
loop_
_entity.id
_entity.type
_entity.pdbx_description
1 polymer ?
#
loop_
_entity_poly.entity_id
_entity_poly.type
_entity_poly.pdbx_seq_one_letter_code
_entity_poly.pdbx_strand_id
1 'polypeptide(L)' 'APWSEADDVRKAIAGLRAKGETVVCVLPGHESEVDEFQCDRELLQVAGQWVVQAI' A
#
# COMPACT_ATOMS: atom_id res chain seq x y z
N ALA A 1 -8.69 -6.84 18.20
CA ALA A 1 -7.50 -6.00 18.48
C ALA A 1 -6.98 -5.56 17.11
N PRO A 2 -7.38 -4.40 16.57
CA PRO A 2 -7.24 -4.05 15.13
C PRO A 2 -5.78 -3.82 14.68
N TRP A 3 -4.82 -4.05 15.58
CA TRP A 3 -3.39 -3.92 15.36
C TRP A 3 -2.83 -4.97 14.40
N SER A 4 -3.50 -6.12 14.20
CA SER A 4 -3.04 -7.15 13.25
C SER A 4 -3.03 -6.62 11.83
N GLU A 5 -4.08 -5.92 11.41
CA GLU A 5 -4.18 -5.32 10.08
C GLU A 5 -3.08 -4.29 9.85
N ALA A 6 -2.74 -3.53 10.90
CA ALA A 6 -1.66 -2.56 10.90
C ALA A 6 -0.25 -3.20 10.92
N ASP A 7 -0.09 -4.43 11.39
CA ASP A 7 1.18 -5.17 11.35
C ASP A 7 1.37 -5.85 9.99
N ASP A 8 0.30 -6.43 9.44
CA ASP A 8 0.28 -7.09 8.14
C ASP A 8 0.53 -6.09 6.99
N VAL A 9 -0.05 -4.88 7.08
CA VAL A 9 0.22 -3.82 6.08
C VAL A 9 1.68 -3.36 6.16
N ARG A 10 2.25 -3.23 7.36
CA ARG A 10 3.65 -2.81 7.53
C ARG A 10 4.60 -3.86 6.99
N LYS A 11 4.30 -5.15 7.17
CA LYS A 11 5.07 -6.25 6.57
C LYS A 11 5.01 -6.21 5.04
N ALA A 12 3.84 -5.99 4.46
CA ALA A 12 3.69 -5.86 3.01
C ALA A 12 4.48 -4.65 2.47
N ILE A 13 4.36 -3.48 3.11
CA ILE A 13 5.11 -2.26 2.76
C ILE A 13 6.62 -2.50 2.87
N ALA A 14 7.09 -3.11 3.95
CA ALA A 14 8.50 -3.40 4.15
C ALA A 14 9.04 -4.36 3.08
N GLY A 15 8.27 -5.38 2.70
CA GLY A 15 8.63 -6.30 1.62
C GLY A 15 8.74 -5.61 0.25
N LEU A 16 7.87 -4.64 -0.03
CA LEU A 16 7.95 -3.82 -1.24
C LEU A 16 9.18 -2.92 -1.23
N ARG A 17 9.43 -2.19 -0.13
CA ARG A 17 10.61 -1.32 0.01
C ARG A 17 11.92 -2.09 -0.09
N ALA A 18 11.97 -3.31 0.47
CA ALA A 18 13.13 -4.19 0.35
C ALA A 18 13.42 -4.63 -1.10
N LYS A 19 12.41 -4.66 -1.97
CA LYS A 19 12.55 -4.92 -3.41
C LYS A 19 12.95 -3.68 -4.22
N GLY A 20 13.10 -2.52 -3.58
CA GLY A 20 13.40 -1.24 -4.23
C GLY A 20 12.16 -0.43 -4.61
N GLU A 21 10.97 -0.86 -4.19
CA GLU A 21 9.72 -0.17 -4.51
C GLU A 21 9.47 1.01 -3.56
N THR A 22 8.96 2.12 -4.10
CA THR A 22 8.51 3.26 -3.30
C THR A 22 7.03 3.09 -2.97
N VAL A 23 6.71 3.02 -1.68
CA VAL A 23 5.31 2.89 -1.22
C VAL A 23 4.87 4.18 -0.56
N VAL A 24 3.83 4.78 -1.14
CA VAL A 24 3.18 6.02 -0.68
C VAL A 24 1.85 5.66 -0.01
N CYS A 25 1.60 6.20 1.18
CA CYS A 25 0.31 6.06 1.85
C CYS A 25 -0.52 7.32 1.60
N VAL A 26 -1.69 7.14 1.01
CA VAL A 26 -2.62 8.23 0.72
C VAL A 26 -3.52 8.44 1.92
N LEU A 27 -3.64 9.69 2.36
CA LEU A 27 -4.59 10.05 3.39
C LEU A 27 -5.99 10.21 2.76
N PRO A 28 -7.07 9.86 3.48
CA PRO A 28 -8.43 10.08 2.99
C PRO A 28 -8.61 11.57 2.62
N GLY A 29 -9.00 11.86 1.37
CA GLY A 29 -9.17 13.22 0.86
C GLY A 29 -8.00 13.80 0.08
N HIS A 30 -6.88 13.09 -0.08
CA HIS A 30 -5.74 13.47 -0.93
C HIS A 30 -5.47 12.44 -2.05
N GLU A 31 -6.55 11.92 -2.66
CA GLU A 31 -6.47 10.95 -3.76
C GLU A 31 -5.80 11.54 -5.01
N SER A 32 -5.89 12.86 -5.19
CA SER A 32 -5.30 13.57 -6.33
C SER A 32 -3.76 13.63 -6.33
N GLU A 33 -3.09 13.46 -5.19
CA GLU A 33 -1.61 13.45 -5.16
C GLU A 33 -1.03 12.14 -5.70
N VAL A 34 -1.81 11.05 -5.75
CA VAL A 34 -1.33 9.74 -6.22
C VAL A 34 -0.96 9.76 -7.70
N ASP A 35 -1.67 10.54 -8.49
CA ASP A 35 -1.46 10.70 -9.93
C ASP A 35 -0.12 11.39 -10.23
N GLU A 36 0.36 12.25 -9.32
CA GLU A 36 1.67 12.90 -9.43
C GLU A 36 2.84 11.92 -9.23
N PHE A 37 2.62 10.79 -8.53
CA PHE A 37 3.66 9.79 -8.26
C PHE A 37 3.80 8.74 -9.36
N GLN A 38 2.96 8.78 -10.42
CA GLN A 38 2.94 7.76 -11.48
C GLN A 38 2.83 6.34 -10.88
N CYS A 39 1.99 6.17 -9.85
CA CYS A 39 1.80 4.86 -9.23
C CYS A 39 1.30 3.86 -10.27
N ASP A 40 2.09 2.83 -10.56
CA ASP A 40 1.74 1.77 -11.50
C ASP A 40 0.95 0.62 -10.82
N ARG A 41 0.98 0.59 -9.48
CA ARG A 41 0.40 -0.46 -8.64
C ARG A 41 -0.12 0.09 -7.32
N GLU A 42 -1.17 -0.55 -6.82
CA GLU A 42 -1.81 -0.26 -5.55
C GLU A 42 -1.77 -1.48 -4.61
N LEU A 43 -1.79 -1.22 -3.31
CA LEU A 43 -1.84 -2.26 -2.28
C LEU A 43 -3.26 -2.35 -1.72
N LEU A 44 -3.98 -3.42 -2.09
CA LEU A 44 -5.37 -3.65 -1.70
C LEU A 44 -5.46 -4.73 -0.62
N GLN A 45 -6.33 -4.53 0.37
CA GLN A 45 -6.64 -5.54 1.37
C GLN A 45 -7.80 -6.41 0.87
N VAL A 46 -7.49 -7.63 0.41
CA VAL A 46 -8.47 -8.60 -0.10
C VAL A 46 -8.52 -9.79 0.85
N ALA A 47 -9.71 -10.08 1.39
CA ALA A 47 -9.93 -11.20 2.33
C ALA A 47 -8.95 -11.25 3.52
N GLY A 48 -8.53 -10.08 4.03
CA GLY A 48 -7.58 -9.96 5.14
C GLY A 48 -6.10 -10.12 4.73
N GLN A 49 -5.80 -10.20 3.43
CA GLN A 49 -4.45 -10.25 2.90
C GLN A 49 -4.15 -9.02 2.05
N TRP A 50 -2.92 -8.51 2.13
CA TRP A 50 -2.47 -7.40 1.31
C TRP A 50 -1.95 -7.90 -0.03
N VAL A 51 -2.62 -7.49 -1.11
CA VAL A 51 -2.32 -7.88 -2.49
C VAL A 51 -1.92 -6.64 -3.27
N VAL A 52 -0.86 -6.77 -4.06
CA VAL A 52 -0.43 -5.72 -4.99
C VAL A 52 -1.17 -5.93 -6.30
N GLN A 53 -1.92 -4.93 -6.75
CA GLN A 53 -2.64 -4.94 -8.01
C GLN A 53 -2.09 -3.84 -8.92
N ALA A 54 -1.97 -4.11 -10.21
CA ALA A 54 -1.68 -3.06 -11.19
C ALA A 54 -2.95 -2.23 -11.45
N ILE A 55 -2.78 -0.91 -11.58
CA ILE A 55 -3.86 0.05 -11.87
C ILE A 55 -4.23 -0.02 -13.36
#